data_AF-A0A941EVQ9-F1
#
_entry.id   AF-A0A941EVQ9-F1
#
_cell.length_a   1.000
_cell.length_b   1.000
_cell.length_c   1.000
_cell.angle_alpha   90.00
_cell.angle_beta   90.00
_cell.angle_gamma   90.00
#
_symmetry.space_group_name_H-M   'P 1'
#
loop_
_entity.id
_entity.type
_entity.pdbx_description
1 polymer ?
#
loop_
_entity_poly.entity_id
_entity_poly.type
_entity_poly.pdbx_seq_one_letter_code
_entity_poly.pdbx_strand_id
1 'polypeptide(L)'
;MRRTLKTTCGTLVAAAAIALGAALPASAAVIPHAAETSPAYFEMTDVTGSKFVVKMTDGEDIEHARALVEGRTDQMPHVLGRIIKRWQPYNHRWSYTIDPASVTFFDQSIEVCDATIPYVEEHLDEVGGAFLPGNWWCGWSTRLVRELPNP
;
A
#
# COMPACT_ATOMS: atom_id res chain seq x y z
N MET A 1 76.10 13.10 -22.27
CA MET A 1 75.84 14.56 -22.15
C MET A 1 74.41 14.82 -22.59
N ARG A 2 73.53 15.32 -21.70
CA ARG A 2 72.89 16.66 -21.80
C ARG A 2 72.22 16.86 -23.17
N ARG A 3 70.92 17.11 -23.32
CA ARG A 3 69.97 17.86 -22.48
C ARG A 3 68.56 17.69 -23.04
N THR A 4 67.61 17.84 -22.12
CA THR A 4 66.22 18.31 -22.26
C THR A 4 66.06 19.48 -23.25
N LEU A 5 64.92 19.61 -23.93
CA LEU A 5 63.87 20.59 -23.60
C LEU A 5 62.70 20.58 -24.62
N LYS A 6 61.53 20.93 -24.08
CA LYS A 6 60.21 21.07 -24.72
C LYS A 6 60.14 22.33 -25.60
N THR A 7 59.31 22.32 -26.66
CA THR A 7 58.78 23.54 -27.28
C THR A 7 57.41 23.29 -27.91
N THR A 8 56.44 24.11 -27.51
CA THR A 8 55.04 24.22 -27.98
C THR A 8 54.92 25.16 -29.20
N CYS A 9 53.99 24.86 -30.11
CA CYS A 9 53.18 25.72 -31.02
C CYS A 9 52.78 24.84 -32.22
N GLY A 10 51.59 24.78 -32.76
CA GLY A 10 50.34 25.51 -32.65
C GLY A 10 49.47 25.05 -33.84
N THR A 11 48.30 25.67 -33.96
CA THR A 11 47.35 25.67 -35.09
C THR A 11 46.29 24.57 -35.18
N LEU A 12 45.05 25.09 -35.17
CA LEU A 12 43.76 24.45 -35.40
C LEU A 12 43.62 24.01 -36.86
N VAL A 13 43.02 22.84 -37.07
CA VAL A 13 42.26 22.54 -38.29
C VAL A 13 40.92 21.96 -37.86
N ALA A 14 39.85 22.72 -38.10
CA ALA A 14 38.49 22.25 -38.00
C ALA A 14 38.21 21.32 -39.19
N ALA A 15 37.81 20.08 -38.91
CA ALA A 15 37.25 19.17 -39.90
C ALA A 15 35.84 18.77 -39.44
N ALA A 16 34.85 19.17 -40.24
CA ALA A 16 33.44 18.85 -40.06
C ALA A 16 33.22 17.32 -40.13
N ALA A 17 32.77 16.73 -39.03
CA ALA A 17 32.39 15.32 -39.00
C ALA A 17 30.89 15.17 -39.32
N ILE A 18 30.64 14.38 -40.35
CA ILE A 18 29.35 13.98 -40.90
C ILE A 18 28.58 13.20 -39.82
N ALA A 19 27.38 13.69 -39.45
CA ALA A 19 26.49 13.00 -38.53
C ALA A 19 25.87 11.78 -39.23
N LEU A 20 26.37 10.58 -38.91
CA LEU A 20 25.73 9.32 -39.25
C LEU A 20 24.70 8.99 -38.16
N GLY A 21 23.42 9.19 -38.46
CA GLY A 21 22.30 8.84 -37.60
C GLY A 21 22.16 7.32 -37.50
N ALA A 22 22.62 6.73 -36.39
CA ALA A 22 22.26 5.38 -36.00
C ALA A 22 20.88 5.42 -35.32
N ALA A 23 19.86 4.90 -36.00
CA ALA A 23 18.56 4.66 -35.40
C ALA A 23 18.70 3.61 -34.29
N LEU A 24 18.47 4.02 -33.05
CA LEU A 24 18.34 3.10 -31.92
C LEU A 24 17.04 2.29 -32.08
N PRO A 25 17.03 0.97 -31.86
CA PRO A 25 15.79 0.23 -31.73
C PRO A 25 15.07 0.75 -30.47
N ALA A 26 13.85 1.24 -30.66
CA ALA A 26 12.95 1.55 -29.56
C ALA A 26 12.59 0.23 -28.85
N SER A 27 13.32 -0.10 -27.79
CA SER A 27 12.86 -1.12 -26.85
C SER A 27 11.56 -0.61 -26.24
N ALA A 28 10.43 -1.18 -26.66
CA ALA A 28 9.19 -1.05 -25.95
C ALA A 28 9.44 -1.54 -24.52
N ALA A 29 9.37 -0.62 -23.55
CA ALA A 29 9.35 -1.00 -22.16
C ALA A 29 8.17 -1.94 -21.96
N VAL A 30 8.46 -3.22 -21.69
CA VAL A 30 7.46 -4.13 -21.11
C VAL A 30 7.16 -3.51 -19.75
N ILE A 31 6.05 -2.79 -19.65
CA ILE A 31 5.51 -2.42 -18.34
C ILE A 31 5.12 -3.74 -17.71
N PRO A 32 5.75 -4.17 -16.59
CA PRO A 32 5.26 -5.34 -15.87
C PRO A 32 3.81 -5.03 -15.50
N HIS A 33 2.87 -5.73 -16.12
CA HIS A 33 1.52 -5.81 -15.59
C HIS A 33 1.69 -6.50 -14.23
N ALA A 34 1.45 -5.78 -13.13
CA ALA A 34 1.35 -6.40 -11.82
C ALA A 34 0.45 -7.63 -11.97
N ALA A 35 0.93 -8.79 -11.52
CA ALA A 35 0.11 -9.99 -11.52
C ALA A 35 -1.21 -9.65 -10.81
N GLU A 36 -2.35 -9.96 -11.44
CA GLU A 36 -3.65 -9.74 -10.81
C GLU A 36 -3.76 -10.65 -9.59
N THR A 37 -3.41 -10.12 -8.42
CA THR A 37 -3.60 -10.82 -7.15
C THR A 37 -5.11 -10.93 -6.92
N SER A 38 -5.60 -12.16 -6.82
CA SER A 38 -7.01 -12.38 -6.46
C SER A 38 -7.30 -11.75 -5.09
N PRO A 39 -8.44 -11.09 -4.89
CA PRO A 39 -8.78 -10.50 -3.61
C PRO A 39 -8.77 -11.55 -2.50
N ALA A 40 -8.22 -11.19 -1.34
CA ALA A 40 -8.22 -12.03 -0.14
C ALA A 40 -9.07 -11.40 0.96
N TYR A 41 -9.55 -12.24 1.88
CA TYR A 41 -10.45 -11.84 2.96
C TYR A 41 -9.86 -12.32 4.27
N PHE A 42 -9.78 -11.43 5.26
CA PHE A 42 -9.24 -11.74 6.57
C PHE A 42 -10.25 -11.41 7.66
N GLU A 43 -10.47 -12.35 8.57
CA GLU A 43 -11.18 -12.07 9.82
C GLU A 43 -10.23 -11.32 10.77
N MET A 44 -10.70 -10.21 11.32
CA MET A 44 -10.03 -9.44 12.34
C MET A 44 -10.93 -9.27 13.56
N THR A 45 -10.31 -9.03 14.71
CA THR A 45 -10.97 -8.65 15.96
C THR A 45 -10.36 -7.39 16.53
N ASP A 46 -11.05 -6.77 17.48
CA ASP A 46 -10.53 -5.67 18.28
C ASP A 46 -10.58 -5.98 19.79
N VAL A 47 -10.34 -4.99 20.65
CA VAL A 47 -10.38 -5.16 22.12
C VAL A 47 -11.76 -5.61 22.65
N THR A 48 -12.83 -5.41 21.88
CA THR A 48 -14.18 -5.85 22.26
C THR A 48 -14.44 -7.33 21.93
N GLY A 49 -13.55 -7.96 21.16
CA GLY A 49 -13.74 -9.31 20.62
C GLY A 49 -14.73 -9.39 19.46
N SER A 50 -15.22 -8.25 18.98
CA SER A 50 -16.09 -8.18 17.81
C SER A 50 -15.35 -8.63 16.56
N LYS A 51 -16.01 -9.44 15.74
CA LYS A 51 -15.44 -9.95 14.49
C LYS A 51 -15.80 -9.05 13.33
N PHE A 52 -14.82 -8.73 12.49
CA PHE A 52 -15.01 -7.97 11.26
C PHE A 52 -14.16 -8.60 10.15
N VAL A 53 -14.65 -8.56 8.92
CA VAL A 53 -13.93 -9.07 7.75
C VAL A 53 -13.41 -7.90 6.92
N VAL A 54 -12.11 -7.92 6.64
CA VAL A 54 -11.44 -7.01 5.73
C VAL A 54 -11.18 -7.71 4.42
N LYS A 55 -11.55 -7.07 3.32
CA LYS A 55 -11.20 -7.46 1.96
C LYS A 55 -9.98 -6.67 1.53
N MET A 56 -8.98 -7.34 0.98
CA MET A 56 -7.74 -6.74 0.46
C MET A 56 -7.60 -7.06 -1.02
N THR A 57 -7.01 -6.12 -1.78
CA THR A 57 -6.76 -6.27 -3.22
C THR A 57 -5.32 -6.01 -3.62
N ASP A 58 -4.53 -5.37 -2.76
CA ASP A 58 -3.10 -5.16 -3.00
C ASP A 58 -2.30 -6.42 -2.62
N GLY A 59 -1.36 -6.82 -3.49
CA GLY A 59 -0.58 -8.04 -3.29
C GLY A 59 0.39 -7.97 -2.11
N GLU A 60 0.97 -6.81 -1.85
CA GLU A 60 1.92 -6.61 -0.74
C GLU A 60 1.17 -6.64 0.61
N ASP A 61 0.02 -5.97 0.69
CA ASP A 61 -0.82 -6.00 1.89
C ASP A 61 -1.37 -7.41 2.18
N ILE A 62 -1.74 -8.18 1.15
CA ILE A 62 -2.18 -9.57 1.30
C ILE A 62 -1.05 -10.45 1.86
N GLU A 63 0.17 -10.32 1.34
CA GLU A 63 1.30 -11.10 1.83
C GLU A 63 1.70 -10.70 3.26
N HIS A 64 1.62 -9.42 3.60
CA HIS A 64 1.82 -8.94 4.97
C HIS A 64 0.76 -9.48 5.93
N ALA A 65 -0.52 -9.47 5.52
CA ALA A 65 -1.62 -10.04 6.29
C ALA A 65 -1.40 -11.52 6.60
N ARG A 66 -0.95 -12.31 5.61
CA ARG A 66 -0.58 -13.71 5.79
C ARG A 66 0.58 -13.88 6.76
N ALA A 67 1.62 -13.04 6.64
CA ALA A 67 2.75 -13.08 7.54
C ALA A 67 2.35 -12.78 9.00
N LEU A 68 1.42 -11.84 9.23
CA LEU A 68 0.86 -11.55 10.55
C LEU A 68 0.08 -12.75 11.12
N VAL A 69 -0.83 -13.34 10.33
CA VAL A 69 -1.65 -14.49 10.74
C VAL A 69 -0.80 -15.73 11.03
N GLU A 70 0.27 -15.95 10.27
CA GLU A 70 1.19 -17.08 10.42
C GLU A 70 2.25 -16.84 11.50
N GLY A 71 2.29 -15.65 12.11
CA GLY A 71 3.30 -15.27 13.11
C GLY A 71 4.71 -15.12 12.53
N ARG A 72 4.85 -14.90 11.23
CA ARG A 72 6.13 -14.61 10.56
C ARG A 72 6.60 -13.16 10.78
N THR A 73 5.68 -12.26 11.14
CA THR A 73 5.98 -10.87 11.51
C THR A 73 5.06 -10.41 12.63
N ASP A 74 5.53 -9.45 13.43
CA ASP A 74 4.77 -8.69 14.41
C ASP A 74 4.76 -7.18 14.10
N GLN A 75 5.39 -6.78 12.99
CA GLN A 75 5.46 -5.40 12.53
C GLN A 75 4.16 -4.97 11.86
N MET A 76 3.78 -3.71 12.07
CA MET A 76 2.60 -3.08 11.53
C MET A 76 1.35 -3.97 11.70
N PRO A 77 0.96 -4.32 12.94
CA PRO A 77 -0.05 -5.35 13.16
C PRO A 77 -1.49 -4.84 13.06
N HIS A 78 -1.68 -3.53 12.90
CA HIS A 78 -2.99 -2.87 12.91
C HIS A 78 -3.47 -2.53 11.51
N VAL A 79 -4.77 -2.66 11.28
CA VAL A 79 -5.39 -2.33 9.99
C VAL A 79 -5.80 -0.85 9.94
N LEU A 80 -5.39 -0.17 8.87
CA LEU A 80 -5.81 1.16 8.49
C LEU A 80 -6.66 1.08 7.21
N GLY A 81 -7.67 1.94 7.08
CA GLY A 81 -8.34 2.14 5.81
C GLY A 81 -9.49 3.13 5.87
N ARG A 82 -10.13 3.36 4.72
CA ARG A 82 -11.31 4.21 4.61
C ARG A 82 -12.60 3.43 4.79
N ILE A 83 -13.50 3.92 5.63
CA ILE A 83 -14.82 3.35 5.80
C ILE A 83 -15.70 3.65 4.57
N ILE A 84 -16.39 2.61 4.10
CA ILE A 84 -17.55 2.70 3.21
C ILE A 84 -18.79 2.35 4.04
N LYS A 85 -19.75 3.27 4.14
CA LYS A 85 -21.04 3.06 4.83
C LYS A 85 -21.98 2.18 3.99
N ARG A 86 -21.60 0.92 3.80
CA ARG A 86 -22.33 -0.07 3.00
C ARG A 86 -22.23 -1.44 3.63
N TRP A 87 -23.38 -2.09 3.76
CA TRP A 87 -23.46 -3.50 4.14
C TRP A 87 -22.86 -4.42 3.07
N GLN A 88 -22.17 -5.47 3.51
CA GLN A 88 -21.69 -6.56 2.65
C GLN A 88 -21.99 -7.92 3.27
N PRO A 89 -22.21 -8.98 2.47
CA PRO A 89 -22.53 -10.32 2.99
C PRO A 89 -21.49 -10.88 3.98
N TYR A 90 -20.21 -10.62 3.73
CA TYR A 90 -19.12 -11.06 4.60
C TYR A 90 -19.03 -10.30 5.94
N ASN A 91 -19.74 -9.17 6.06
CA ASN A 91 -19.87 -8.36 7.28
C ASN A 91 -21.35 -8.21 7.67
N HIS A 92 -22.10 -9.31 7.71
CA HIS A 92 -23.56 -9.27 7.90
C HIS A 92 -24.06 -8.53 9.16
N ARG A 93 -23.21 -8.36 10.19
CA ARG A 93 -23.53 -7.65 11.44
C ARG A 93 -23.29 -6.15 11.39
N TRP A 94 -22.60 -5.67 10.36
CA TRP A 94 -22.12 -4.30 10.27
C TRP A 94 -22.70 -3.63 9.04
N SER A 95 -23.05 -2.35 9.18
CA SER A 95 -23.57 -1.51 8.11
C SER A 95 -22.46 -0.84 7.31
N TYR A 96 -21.20 -1.24 7.54
CA TYR A 96 -20.02 -0.67 6.91
C TYR A 96 -18.95 -1.72 6.55
N THR A 97 -18.07 -1.33 5.63
CA THR A 97 -16.85 -2.05 5.29
C THR A 97 -15.66 -1.08 5.21
N ILE A 98 -14.46 -1.61 5.03
CA ILE A 98 -13.30 -0.81 4.61
C ILE A 98 -13.20 -0.88 3.08
N ASP A 99 -12.84 0.23 2.44
CA ASP A 99 -12.50 0.29 1.02
C ASP A 99 -11.27 -0.59 0.74
N PRO A 100 -11.40 -1.69 -0.02
CA PRO A 100 -10.31 -2.65 -0.23
C PRO A 100 -9.03 -2.03 -0.82
N ALA A 101 -9.17 -0.96 -1.61
CA ALA A 101 -8.02 -0.28 -2.23
C ALA A 101 -7.29 0.68 -1.27
N SER A 102 -7.84 0.91 -0.09
CA SER A 102 -7.27 1.80 0.94
C SER A 102 -6.69 1.05 2.14
N VAL A 103 -6.88 -0.27 2.19
CA VAL A 103 -6.40 -1.10 3.29
C VAL A 103 -4.87 -1.05 3.30
N THR A 104 -4.29 -0.78 4.45
CA THR A 104 -2.86 -0.91 4.70
C THR A 104 -2.62 -1.14 6.19
N PHE A 105 -1.35 -1.20 6.60
CA PHE A 105 -0.95 -1.55 7.95
C PHE A 105 -0.16 -0.44 8.63
N PHE A 106 -0.13 -0.45 9.96
CA PHE A 106 0.65 0.52 10.74
C PHE A 106 1.06 0.00 12.12
N ASP A 107 2.17 0.55 12.65
CA ASP A 107 2.63 0.28 14.03
C ASP A 107 2.02 1.25 15.04
N GLN A 108 2.01 2.55 14.70
CA GLN A 108 1.46 3.63 15.52
C GLN A 108 0.85 4.69 14.60
N SER A 109 -0.24 5.33 15.03
CA SER A 109 -0.88 6.43 14.29
C SER A 109 -1.06 7.63 15.22
N ILE A 110 -0.63 8.83 14.85
CA ILE A 110 -0.78 10.03 15.71
C ILE A 110 -2.16 10.71 15.47
N GLU A 111 -3.06 10.08 14.70
CA GLU A 111 -4.30 10.70 14.21
C GLU A 111 -5.56 10.39 15.04
N VAL A 112 -6.60 11.21 14.84
CA VAL A 112 -7.96 11.00 15.38
C VAL A 112 -8.73 10.06 14.44
N CYS A 113 -8.33 8.79 14.39
CA CYS A 113 -8.96 7.76 13.57
C CYS A 113 -9.22 6.43 14.31
N ASP A 114 -8.96 6.37 15.62
CA ASP A 114 -9.18 5.15 16.41
C ASP A 114 -10.62 5.05 16.93
N ALA A 115 -11.19 3.87 16.79
CA ALA A 115 -12.49 3.48 17.30
C ALA A 115 -12.60 1.95 17.29
N THR A 116 -13.36 1.38 18.22
CA THR A 116 -13.70 -0.06 18.19
C THR A 116 -14.74 -0.34 17.10
N ILE A 117 -14.77 -1.56 16.58
CA ILE A 117 -15.73 -2.04 15.58
C ILE A 117 -17.18 -1.68 15.96
N PRO A 118 -17.70 -2.02 17.16
CA PRO A 118 -19.06 -1.66 17.52
C PRO A 118 -19.28 -0.15 17.69
N TYR A 119 -18.25 0.61 18.10
CA TYR A 119 -18.36 2.06 18.25
C TYR A 119 -18.48 2.76 16.88
N VAL A 120 -17.78 2.24 15.86
CA VAL A 120 -17.96 2.71 14.48
C VAL A 120 -19.39 2.47 14.00
N GLU A 121 -19.97 1.29 14.30
CA GLU A 121 -21.37 1.00 13.93
C GLU A 121 -22.36 1.94 14.65
N GLU A 122 -22.16 2.16 15.95
CA GLU A 122 -23.02 3.01 16.78
C GLU A 122 -23.04 4.47 16.29
N HIS A 123 -21.90 4.96 15.80
CA HIS A 123 -21.71 6.34 15.33
C HIS A 123 -21.51 6.42 13.81
N LEU A 124 -22.03 5.44 13.06
CA LEU A 124 -21.73 5.32 11.62
C LEU A 124 -22.22 6.54 10.82
N ASP A 125 -23.29 7.18 11.25
CA ASP A 125 -23.82 8.41 10.64
C ASP A 125 -22.86 9.60 10.78
N GLU A 126 -22.10 9.68 11.88
CA GLU A 126 -21.12 10.72 12.16
C GLU A 126 -19.77 10.54 11.42
N VAL A 127 -19.47 9.31 10.97
CA VAL A 127 -18.22 8.97 10.25
C VAL A 127 -17.99 9.89 9.05
N GLY A 128 -16.77 10.43 8.94
CA GLY A 128 -16.36 11.37 7.89
C GLY A 128 -16.49 12.84 8.28
N GLY A 129 -17.20 13.13 9.36
CA GLY A 129 -17.33 14.45 9.98
C GLY A 129 -16.35 14.64 11.13
N ALA A 130 -16.87 14.98 12.32
CA ALA A 130 -16.07 15.11 13.54
C ALA A 130 -15.59 13.75 14.06
N PHE A 131 -16.37 12.69 13.84
CA PHE A 131 -15.98 11.31 14.10
C PHE A 131 -15.34 10.72 12.85
N LEU A 132 -14.14 10.15 13.00
CA LEU A 132 -13.33 9.58 11.91
C LEU A 132 -13.26 10.50 10.66
N PRO A 133 -12.60 11.67 10.77
CA PRO A 133 -12.56 12.65 9.69
C PRO A 133 -12.03 12.06 8.38
N GLY A 134 -12.69 12.36 7.26
CA GLY A 134 -12.31 11.83 5.94
C GLY A 134 -12.53 10.32 5.78
N ASN A 135 -13.34 9.71 6.66
CA ASN A 135 -13.65 8.29 6.75
C ASN A 135 -12.44 7.42 7.12
N TRP A 136 -11.34 7.99 7.59
CA TRP A 136 -10.18 7.21 7.98
C TRP A 136 -10.41 6.51 9.31
N TRP A 137 -10.15 5.21 9.31
CA TRP A 137 -10.20 4.36 10.50
C TRP A 137 -8.87 3.66 10.68
N CYS A 138 -8.27 3.85 11.85
CA CYS A 138 -7.03 3.23 12.29
C CYS A 138 -7.33 2.46 13.57
N GLY A 139 -7.90 1.27 13.47
CA GLY A 139 -8.30 0.53 14.67
C GLY A 139 -7.08 0.07 15.48
N TRP A 140 -6.70 0.80 16.53
CA TRP A 140 -5.49 0.57 17.34
C TRP A 140 -5.55 -0.72 18.16
N SER A 141 -6.71 -1.34 18.28
CA SER A 141 -6.83 -2.66 18.92
C SER A 141 -7.07 -3.78 17.91
N THR A 142 -7.09 -3.49 16.61
CA THR A 142 -7.35 -4.50 15.58
C THR A 142 -6.21 -5.50 15.46
N ARG A 143 -6.57 -6.76 15.28
CA ARG A 143 -5.67 -7.89 15.04
C ARG A 143 -6.29 -8.81 14.01
N LEU A 144 -5.52 -9.19 12.99
CA LEU A 144 -5.92 -10.26 12.08
C LEU A 144 -5.87 -11.61 12.81
N VAL A 145 -6.86 -12.45 12.54
CA VAL A 145 -7.02 -13.77 13.20
C VAL A 145 -6.77 -14.90 12.21
N ARG A 146 -7.30 -14.79 10.99
CA ARG A 146 -7.19 -15.82 9.94
C ARG A 146 -7.59 -15.30 8.57
N GLU A 147 -7.04 -15.91 7.52
CA GLU A 147 -7.57 -15.79 6.15
C GLU A 147 -8.86 -16.61 6.01
N LEU A 148 -9.79 -16.12 5.19
CA LEU A 148 -11.08 -16.74 4.88
C LEU A 148 -11.11 -17.20 3.42
N PRO A 149 -11.86 -18.27 3.10
CA PRO A 149 -12.19 -18.55 1.70
C PRO A 149 -12.99 -17.37 1.12
N ASN A 150 -12.84 -17.14 -0.18
CA ASN A 150 -13.61 -16.12 -0.89
C ASN A 150 -15.13 -16.38 -0.70
N PRO A 151 -15.88 -15.45 -0.07
CA PRO A 151 -17.27 -15.64 0.33
C PRO A 151 -18.28 -15.60 -0.81
#